data_AF-A0A512BSG5-F1
#
_entry.id   AF-A0A512BSG5-F1
#
_cell.length_a   1.000
_cell.length_b   1.000
_cell.length_c   1.000
_cell.angle_alpha   90.00
_cell.angle_beta   90.00
_cell.angle_gamma   90.00
#
_symmetry.space_group_name_H-M   'P 1'
#
loop_
_entity.id
_entity.type
_entity.pdbx_description
1 polymer ?
#
loop_
_entity_poly.entity_id
_entity_poly.type
_entity_poly.pdbx_seq_one_letter_code
_entity_poly.pdbx_strand_id
1 'polypeptide(L)'
;MGFFDNHRDTLNQPLQAVRSRGYWSAYPEIPSGKIYGETAKAANEPLIDKASEAFASAGVALSVDLKGGVFVNQSARFSDYHATGTNLTEAACFTGAAFVADRFHIATACRPLVASPVAQHVQ
;
A
#
# COMPACT_ATOMS: atom_id res chain seq x y z
N MET A 1 -35.57 -4.30 -20.19
CA MET A 1 -34.90 -5.16 -19.18
C MET A 1 -33.89 -4.32 -18.43
N GLY A 2 -33.98 -4.29 -17.11
CA GLY A 2 -33.12 -3.45 -16.28
C GLY A 2 -31.73 -4.06 -16.08
N PHE A 3 -30.80 -3.28 -15.54
CA PHE A 3 -29.47 -3.75 -15.15
C PHE A 3 -29.53 -5.02 -14.29
N PHE A 4 -30.48 -5.07 -13.35
CA PHE A 4 -30.69 -6.22 -12.49
C PHE A 4 -31.11 -7.48 -13.25
N ASP A 5 -31.98 -7.36 -14.26
CA ASP A 5 -32.44 -8.51 -15.04
C ASP A 5 -31.31 -9.09 -15.89
N ASN A 6 -30.45 -8.23 -16.43
CA ASN A 6 -29.31 -8.63 -17.26
C ASN A 6 -28.20 -9.36 -16.48
N HIS A 7 -28.10 -9.13 -15.17
CA HIS A 7 -27.04 -9.68 -14.32
C HIS A 7 -27.54 -10.68 -13.27
N ARG A 8 -28.83 -11.05 -13.31
CA ARG A 8 -29.46 -11.93 -12.32
C ARG A 8 -28.72 -13.26 -12.14
N ASP A 9 -28.25 -13.87 -13.23
CA ASP A 9 -27.54 -15.15 -13.15
C ASP A 9 -26.15 -15.01 -12.51
N THR A 10 -25.39 -13.97 -12.86
CA THR A 10 -24.10 -13.65 -12.22
C THR A 10 -24.26 -13.36 -10.72
N LEU A 11 -25.40 -12.82 -10.30
CA LEU A 11 -25.71 -12.56 -8.89
C LEU A 11 -26.14 -13.82 -8.11
N ASN A 12 -26.75 -14.80 -8.78
CA ASN A 12 -27.23 -16.03 -8.13
C ASN A 12 -26.12 -17.06 -7.88
N GLN A 13 -25.12 -17.14 -8.75
CA GLN A 13 -23.99 -18.06 -8.62
C GLN A 13 -23.17 -17.91 -7.31
N PRO A 14 -22.82 -16.70 -6.83
CA PRO A 14 -22.11 -16.56 -5.56
C PRO A 14 -22.95 -17.02 -4.38
N LEU A 15 -24.27 -16.85 -4.42
CA LEU A 15 -25.17 -17.31 -3.36
C LEU A 15 -25.12 -18.84 -3.22
N GLN A 16 -24.98 -19.59 -4.32
CA GLN A 16 -24.72 -21.03 -4.25
C GLN A 16 -23.32 -21.35 -3.71
N ALA A 17 -22.29 -20.68 -4.20
CA ALA A 17 -20.91 -20.91 -3.78
C ALA A 17 -20.71 -20.68 -2.27
N VAL A 18 -21.32 -19.64 -1.70
CA VAL A 18 -21.32 -19.36 -0.26
C VAL A 18 -21.98 -20.50 0.52
N ARG A 19 -23.10 -21.04 0.04
CA ARG A 19 -23.82 -22.14 0.70
C ARG A 19 -23.02 -23.45 0.67
N SER A 20 -22.36 -23.74 -0.43
CA SER A 20 -21.53 -24.95 -0.58
C SER A 20 -20.12 -24.81 -0.03
N ARG A 21 -19.70 -23.58 0.31
CA ARG A 21 -18.29 -23.21 0.57
C ARG A 21 -17.35 -23.60 -0.57
N GLY A 22 -17.86 -23.63 -1.80
CA GLY A 22 -17.05 -23.83 -3.01
C GLY A 22 -16.33 -22.55 -3.42
N TYR A 23 -15.24 -22.70 -4.18
CA TYR A 23 -14.60 -21.57 -4.84
C TYR A 23 -15.45 -21.08 -6.02
N TRP A 24 -15.64 -19.77 -6.13
CA TRP A 24 -16.29 -19.13 -7.26
C TRP A 24 -15.75 -17.71 -7.45
N SER A 25 -15.54 -17.32 -8.70
CA SER A 25 -15.24 -15.94 -9.11
C SER A 25 -16.00 -15.63 -10.39
N ALA A 26 -16.64 -14.45 -10.45
CA ALA A 26 -17.24 -13.94 -11.69
C ALA A 26 -16.20 -13.57 -12.74
N TYR A 27 -14.94 -13.37 -12.31
CA TYR A 27 -13.89 -12.80 -13.12
C TYR A 27 -12.72 -13.80 -13.25
N PRO A 28 -12.32 -14.18 -14.47
CA PRO A 28 -11.22 -15.12 -14.68
C PRO A 28 -9.91 -14.60 -14.09
N GLU A 29 -9.28 -15.33 -13.18
CA GLU A 29 -8.04 -14.87 -12.54
C GLU A 29 -6.81 -14.95 -13.47
N ILE A 30 -6.91 -15.72 -14.55
CA ILE A 30 -5.79 -15.96 -15.48
C ILE A 30 -5.59 -14.73 -16.38
N PRO A 31 -4.41 -14.08 -16.36
CA PRO A 31 -4.06 -12.99 -17.27
C PRO A 31 -3.79 -13.53 -18.68
N SER A 32 -4.85 -13.91 -19.40
CA SER A 32 -4.78 -14.40 -20.76
C SER A 32 -5.25 -13.34 -21.75
N GLY A 33 -4.43 -13.04 -22.75
CA GLY A 33 -4.83 -12.21 -23.90
C GLY A 33 -6.04 -12.78 -24.65
N LYS A 34 -6.31 -14.08 -24.54
CA LYS A 34 -7.52 -14.71 -25.07
C LYS A 34 -8.80 -14.29 -24.33
N ILE A 35 -8.70 -13.99 -23.03
CA ILE A 35 -9.84 -13.62 -22.18
C ILE A 35 -10.00 -12.10 -22.17
N TYR A 36 -8.89 -11.36 -22.08
CA TYR A 36 -8.89 -9.92 -21.85
C TYR A 36 -8.54 -9.09 -23.10
N GLY A 37 -8.08 -9.71 -24.18
CA GLY A 37 -7.54 -9.05 -25.36
C GLY A 37 -6.00 -8.97 -25.32
N GLU A 38 -5.34 -9.16 -26.46
CA GLU A 38 -3.86 -9.21 -26.54
C GLU A 38 -3.19 -7.89 -26.13
N THR A 39 -3.87 -6.77 -26.34
CA THR A 39 -3.39 -5.42 -25.99
C THR A 39 -3.79 -4.98 -24.59
N ALA A 40 -4.54 -5.80 -23.83
CA ALA A 40 -5.12 -5.41 -22.54
C ALA A 40 -4.08 -4.89 -21.54
N LYS A 41 -2.87 -5.46 -21.55
CA LYS A 41 -1.76 -5.01 -20.70
C LYS A 41 -1.27 -3.61 -21.09
N ALA A 42 -0.99 -3.38 -22.37
CA ALA A 42 -0.49 -2.10 -22.87
C ALA A 42 -1.56 -0.99 -22.83
N ALA A 43 -2.83 -1.35 -23.01
CA ALA A 43 -3.96 -0.43 -22.87
C ALA A 43 -4.17 0.02 -21.41
N ASN A 44 -3.58 -0.68 -20.44
CA ASN A 44 -3.77 -0.40 -19.02
C ASN A 44 -2.80 0.66 -18.48
N GLU A 45 -1.66 0.92 -19.13
CA GLU A 45 -0.65 1.87 -18.62
C GLU A 45 -1.21 3.27 -18.37
N PRO A 46 -1.97 3.89 -19.30
CA PRO A 46 -2.58 5.19 -19.03
C PRO A 46 -3.61 5.17 -17.89
N LEU A 47 -4.26 4.02 -17.67
CA LEU A 47 -5.19 3.84 -16.55
C LEU A 47 -4.44 3.69 -15.23
N ILE A 48 -3.30 2.99 -15.23
CA ILE A 48 -2.42 2.83 -14.07
C ILE A 48 -1.82 4.17 -13.67
N ASP A 49 -1.42 5.01 -14.63
CA ASP A 49 -0.94 6.37 -14.35
C ASP A 49 -2.03 7.20 -13.69
N LYS A 50 -3.24 7.21 -14.27
CA LYS A 50 -4.39 7.91 -13.71
C LYS A 50 -4.76 7.38 -12.31
N ALA A 51 -4.68 6.07 -12.10
CA ALA A 51 -4.91 5.46 -10.79
C ALA A 51 -3.83 5.87 -9.80
N SER A 52 -2.58 5.91 -10.21
CA SER A 52 -1.45 6.35 -9.38
C SER A 52 -1.62 7.80 -8.92
N GLU A 53 -2.01 8.70 -9.82
CA GLU A 53 -2.32 10.10 -9.48
C GLU A 53 -3.49 10.21 -8.50
N ALA A 54 -4.59 9.48 -8.76
CA ALA A 54 -5.77 9.51 -7.92
C ALA A 54 -5.48 8.95 -6.51
N PHE A 55 -4.73 7.86 -6.41
CA PHE A 55 -4.35 7.23 -5.15
C PHE A 55 -3.36 8.11 -4.37
N ALA A 56 -2.39 8.72 -5.05
CA ALA A 56 -1.48 9.69 -4.44
C ALA A 56 -2.24 10.90 -3.90
N SER A 57 -3.19 11.45 -4.67
CA SER A 57 -4.03 12.58 -4.24
C SER A 57 -4.93 12.22 -3.05
N ALA A 58 -5.46 10.98 -3.02
CA ALA A 58 -6.26 10.48 -1.91
C ALA A 58 -5.42 9.99 -0.71
N GLY A 59 -4.09 9.96 -0.84
CA GLY A 59 -3.19 9.51 0.22
C GLY A 59 -3.34 8.03 0.55
N VAL A 60 -3.51 7.17 -0.44
CA VAL A 60 -3.67 5.71 -0.24
C VAL A 60 -2.65 4.92 -1.07
N ALA A 61 -2.21 3.79 -0.53
CA ALA A 61 -1.32 2.88 -1.25
C ALA A 61 -2.05 2.20 -2.42
N LEU A 62 -1.36 2.06 -3.55
CA LEU A 62 -1.90 1.44 -4.77
C LEU A 62 -1.31 0.03 -4.96
N SER A 63 -2.16 -0.95 -5.23
CA SER A 63 -1.76 -2.25 -5.75
C SER A 63 -2.30 -2.43 -7.16
N VAL A 64 -1.45 -2.85 -8.09
CA VAL A 64 -1.79 -2.99 -9.50
C VAL A 64 -1.64 -4.45 -9.90
N ASP A 65 -2.61 -4.97 -10.66
CA ASP A 65 -2.53 -6.29 -11.30
C ASP A 65 -2.19 -7.46 -10.36
N LEU A 66 -2.77 -7.47 -9.15
CA LEU A 66 -2.67 -8.60 -8.21
C LEU A 66 -3.38 -9.84 -8.76
N LYS A 67 -2.66 -10.68 -9.52
CA LYS A 67 -3.16 -11.90 -10.18
C LYS A 67 -2.46 -13.18 -9.69
N GLY A 68 -1.60 -13.05 -8.69
CA GLY A 68 -0.85 -14.14 -8.07
C GLY A 68 -1.25 -14.35 -6.61
N GLY A 69 -0.38 -14.97 -5.82
CA GLY A 69 -0.63 -15.24 -4.39
C GLY A 69 -0.50 -14.03 -3.46
N VAL A 70 -0.46 -12.81 -3.99
CA VAL A 70 -0.39 -11.56 -3.21
C VAL A 70 -1.75 -10.88 -3.26
N PHE A 71 -2.32 -10.61 -2.10
CA PHE A 71 -3.66 -10.03 -1.96
C PHE A 71 -3.58 -8.61 -1.37
N VAL A 72 -4.55 -7.76 -1.71
CA VAL A 72 -4.57 -6.33 -1.32
C VAL A 72 -4.56 -6.11 0.21
N ASN A 73 -5.00 -7.09 0.99
CA ASN A 73 -5.02 -7.06 2.44
C ASN A 73 -3.71 -7.53 3.09
N GLN A 74 -2.69 -7.87 2.30
CA GLN A 74 -1.38 -8.29 2.79
C GLN A 74 -0.39 -7.12 2.71
N SER A 75 0.36 -6.91 3.78
CA SER A 75 1.46 -5.94 3.85
C SER A 75 2.68 -6.58 4.51
N ALA A 76 3.85 -6.44 3.88
CA ALA A 76 5.13 -6.93 4.38
C ALA A 76 5.87 -5.87 5.20
N ARG A 77 6.36 -6.26 6.38
CA ARG A 77 7.18 -5.39 7.22
C ARG A 77 8.49 -5.05 6.51
N PHE A 78 8.98 -3.83 6.73
CA PHE A 78 10.22 -3.28 6.17
C PHE A 78 10.17 -2.91 4.68
N SER A 79 9.05 -3.15 3.98
CA SER A 79 8.82 -2.66 2.61
C SER A 79 7.56 -1.82 2.49
N ASP A 80 6.46 -2.30 3.08
CA ASP A 80 5.14 -1.73 2.82
C ASP A 80 4.76 -0.80 3.96
N TYR A 81 4.55 0.47 3.62
CA TYR A 81 3.97 1.43 4.54
C TYR A 81 2.49 1.12 4.73
N HIS A 82 2.10 0.66 5.93
CA HIS A 82 0.70 0.48 6.26
C HIS A 82 0.10 1.83 6.60
N ALA A 83 -0.92 2.22 5.83
CA ALA A 83 -1.46 3.58 5.78
C ALA A 83 -0.41 4.66 5.49
N THR A 84 -0.88 5.90 5.40
CA THR A 84 -0.07 7.06 4.99
C THR A 84 -0.03 8.17 6.02
N GLY A 85 -1.07 8.31 6.85
CA GLY A 85 -1.25 9.48 7.70
C GLY A 85 -1.74 10.73 6.96
N THR A 86 -2.09 10.63 5.67
CA THR A 86 -2.42 11.80 4.82
C THR A 86 -3.90 11.90 4.46
N ASN A 87 -4.74 11.02 5.01
CA ASN A 87 -6.18 11.03 4.81
C ASN A 87 -6.94 10.71 6.12
N LEU A 88 -8.27 10.66 6.03
CA LEU A 88 -9.14 10.49 7.21
C LEU A 88 -9.19 9.07 7.77
N THR A 89 -8.62 8.07 7.10
CA THR A 89 -8.74 6.67 7.55
C THR A 89 -7.79 6.35 8.68
N GLU A 90 -6.57 6.90 8.64
CA GLU A 90 -5.57 6.70 9.68
C GLU A 90 -4.65 7.91 9.76
N ALA A 91 -4.39 8.39 10.99
CA ALA A 91 -3.62 9.61 11.25
C ALA A 91 -2.09 9.40 11.18
N ALA A 92 -1.61 8.17 11.04
CA ALA A 92 -0.19 7.86 10.97
C ALA A 92 0.08 6.67 10.04
N CYS A 93 1.34 6.53 9.64
CA CYS A 93 1.84 5.38 8.90
C CYS A 93 2.56 4.40 9.85
N PHE A 94 2.29 3.09 9.74
CA PHE A 94 2.93 2.03 10.50
C PHE A 94 3.99 1.29 9.65
N THR A 95 5.30 1.54 9.82
CA THR A 95 5.94 2.58 10.63
C THR A 95 6.78 3.50 9.75
N GLY A 96 6.57 4.82 9.87
CA GLY A 96 7.45 5.84 9.30
C GLY A 96 8.28 6.58 10.36
N ALA A 97 9.19 7.47 9.95
CA ALA A 97 9.98 8.29 10.89
C ALA A 97 9.09 9.13 11.82
N ALA A 98 8.03 9.74 11.27
CA ALA A 98 7.07 10.53 12.04
C ALA A 98 6.33 9.72 13.12
N PHE A 99 6.23 8.38 12.97
CA PHE A 99 5.59 7.51 13.96
C PHE A 99 6.37 7.46 15.29
N VAL A 100 7.69 7.70 15.24
CA VAL A 100 8.61 7.57 16.38
C VAL A 100 9.31 8.86 16.78
N ALA A 101 9.55 9.78 15.84
CA ALA A 101 10.42 10.93 16.04
C ALA A 101 9.94 11.88 17.15
N ASP A 102 8.61 12.05 17.29
CA ASP A 102 8.03 12.95 18.29
C ASP A 102 7.75 12.27 19.65
N ARG A 103 8.21 11.02 19.83
CA ARG A 103 8.02 10.27 21.08
C ARG A 103 9.04 10.66 22.16
N PHE A 104 10.10 11.37 21.79
CA PHE A 104 11.16 11.82 22.70
C PHE A 104 11.71 13.18 22.27
N HIS A 105 12.21 13.95 23.23
CA HIS A 105 12.85 15.23 22.99
C HIS A 105 14.25 15.24 23.61
N ILE A 106 15.16 16.01 23.02
CA ILE A 106 16.55 16.11 23.47
C ILE A 106 16.78 17.51 24.01
N ALA A 107 17.11 17.60 25.31
CA ALA A 107 17.61 18.81 25.94
C ALA A 107 19.12 18.71 26.11
N THR A 108 19.88 19.66 25.56
CA THR A 108 21.34 19.68 25.67
C THR A 108 21.82 20.85 26.52
N ALA A 109 22.93 20.64 27.23
CA ALA A 109 23.65 21.69 27.93
C ALA A 109 25.12 21.61 27.51
N CYS A 110 25.70 22.75 27.14
CA CYS A 110 27.11 22.88 26.83
C CYS A 110 27.76 23.80 27.86
N ARG A 111 28.90 23.37 28.42
CA ARG A 111 29.77 24.22 29.23
C ARG A 111 31.17 24.25 28.63
N PRO A 112 31.82 25.41 28.57
CA PRO A 112 33.21 25.48 28.13
C PRO A 112 34.09 24.68 29.10
N LEU A 113 35.04 23.92 28.54
CA LEU A 113 36.12 23.32 29.31
C LEU A 113 37.36 24.21 29.19
N VAL A 114 38.05 24.44 30.31
CA VAL A 114 39.38 25.06 30.27
C VAL A 114 40.36 23.99 29.82
N ALA A 115 41.09 24.25 28.73
CA ALA A 115 42.14 23.35 28.28
C ALA A 115 43.18 23.19 29.39
N SER A 116 43.49 21.94 29.77
CA SER A 116 44.61 21.69 30.69
C SER A 116 45.92 22.09 30.01
N PRO A 117 46.88 22.71 30.72
CA PRO A 117 48.18 23.01 30.13
C PRO A 117 48.84 21.69 29.71
N VAL A 118 49.19 21.57 28.43
CA VAL A 118 50.04 20.47 27.95
C VAL A 118 51.36 20.59 28.69
N ALA A 119 51.74 19.58 29.47
CA ALA A 119 53.05 19.52 30.10
C ALA A 119 54.11 19.53 28.98
N GLN A 120 54.84 20.64 28.88
CA GLN A 120 56.00 20.72 28.01
C GLN A 120 57.03 19.72 28.54
N HIS A 121 57.30 18.67 27.76
CA HIS A 121 58.44 17.79 28.03
C HIS A 121 59.70 18.65 27.93
N VAL A 122 60.35 18.88 29.07
CA VAL A 122 61.71 19.41 29.13
C VAL A 122 62.64 18.28 28.67
N GLN A 123 63.52 18.61 27.72
CA GLN A 123 64.52 17.72 27.13
C GLN A 123 65.49 17.14 28.16
#